data_AF-A0A0W0EUI2-F1
#
_entry.id   AF-A0A0W0EUI2-F1
#
_cell.length_a   1.000
_cell.length_b   1.000
_cell.length_c   1.000
_cell.angle_alpha   90.00
_cell.angle_beta   90.00
_cell.angle_gamma   90.00
#
_symmetry.space_group_name_H-M   'P 1'
#
loop_
_entity.id
_entity.type
_entity.pdbx_description
1 polymer ?
#
loop_
_entity_poly.entity_id
_entity_poly.type
_entity_poly.pdbx_seq_one_letter_code
_entity_poly.pdbx_strand_id
1 'polypeptide(L)'
;MQRLQYDPALEPRPDFNHDCHLDVRNALIASEALPDITTLEQAAQHLLNAWQTGNEERRALWQQQTAADRETEDQRRQQEIEDAQLKAEEEKKQEEETLKEKEKKRAKLHPIDPNKGIDRLLERLHPYARAKLQNCEFVPLWYCLPEATKEAFDNARKLTEETEFSLTKDSNSTLSVKVVDSAKPSPNARPDLSLSWTDIS
;
A
#
# COMPACT_ATOMS: atom_id res chain seq x y z
N MET A 1 48.51 -4.69 -18.63
CA MET A 1 48.91 -3.37 -19.18
C MET A 1 48.93 -2.36 -18.04
N GLN A 2 49.79 -1.34 -18.09
CA GLN A 2 49.77 -0.29 -17.07
C GLN A 2 48.50 0.56 -17.25
N ARG A 3 47.76 0.75 -16.17
CA ARG A 3 46.53 1.56 -16.12
C ARG A 3 46.92 3.03 -16.10
N LEU A 4 46.33 3.84 -16.97
CA LEU A 4 46.56 5.29 -16.95
C LEU A 4 45.80 5.88 -15.76
N GLN A 5 46.43 6.83 -15.05
CA GLN A 5 45.84 7.49 -13.87
C GLN A 5 45.08 8.77 -14.23
N TYR A 6 45.40 9.37 -15.37
CA TYR A 6 44.84 10.63 -15.83
C TYR A 6 44.42 10.53 -17.30
N ASP A 7 43.41 11.30 -17.67
CA ASP A 7 42.90 11.37 -19.05
C ASP A 7 43.89 12.17 -19.93
N PRO A 8 44.55 11.52 -20.90
CA PRO A 8 45.48 12.18 -21.82
C PRO A 8 44.80 13.21 -22.74
N ALA A 9 43.47 13.19 -22.85
CA ALA A 9 42.72 14.21 -23.59
C ALA A 9 42.73 15.59 -22.90
N LEU A 10 43.06 15.65 -21.61
CA LEU A 10 43.15 16.89 -20.84
C LEU A 10 44.55 17.52 -20.90
N GLU A 11 45.54 16.84 -21.46
CA GLU A 11 46.88 17.38 -21.62
C GLU A 11 46.88 18.49 -22.69
N PRO A 12 47.26 19.73 -22.34
CA PRO A 12 47.36 20.80 -23.32
C PRO A 12 48.46 20.47 -24.32
N ARG A 13 48.19 20.74 -25.59
CA ARG A 13 49.17 20.57 -26.67
C ARG A 13 50.41 21.43 -26.39
N PRO A 14 51.62 20.84 -26.32
CA PRO A 14 52.85 21.60 -26.14
C PRO A 14 53.12 22.54 -27.33
N ASP A 15 53.63 23.72 -27.03
CA ASP A 15 54.10 24.67 -28.06
C ASP A 15 55.57 24.43 -28.36
N PHE A 16 55.84 23.59 -29.36
CA PHE A 16 57.20 23.29 -29.82
C PHE A 16 57.89 24.44 -30.56
N ASN A 17 57.17 25.55 -30.82
CA ASN A 17 57.79 26.75 -31.39
C ASN A 17 58.47 27.64 -30.35
N HIS A 18 58.15 27.45 -29.07
CA HIS A 18 58.72 28.22 -27.97
C HIS A 18 60.25 28.02 -27.88
N ASP A 19 60.96 29.06 -27.43
CA ASP A 19 62.43 29.11 -27.37
C ASP A 19 63.03 28.01 -26.49
N CYS A 20 62.29 27.49 -25.50
CA CYS A 20 62.72 26.37 -24.66
C CYS A 20 62.98 25.07 -25.45
N HIS A 21 62.46 24.95 -26.68
CA HIS A 21 62.67 23.80 -27.56
C HIS A 21 63.69 24.08 -28.67
N LEU A 22 64.34 25.24 -28.68
CA LEU A 22 65.27 25.64 -29.74
C LEU A 22 66.48 24.68 -29.84
N ASP A 23 67.03 24.24 -28.70
CA ASP A 23 68.17 23.29 -28.68
C ASP A 23 67.80 21.94 -29.31
N VAL A 24 66.61 21.42 -28.99
CA VAL A 24 66.11 20.15 -29.54
C VAL A 24 65.81 20.29 -31.04
N ARG A 25 65.26 21.42 -31.47
CA ARG A 25 65.01 21.70 -32.89
C ARG A 25 66.30 21.81 -33.70
N ASN A 26 67.32 22.47 -33.17
CA ASN A 26 68.64 22.57 -33.80
C ASN A 26 69.33 21.20 -33.89
N ALA A 27 69.22 20.37 -32.83
CA ALA A 27 69.75 19.02 -32.84
C ALA A 27 69.07 18.13 -33.90
N LEU A 28 67.76 18.29 -34.12
CA LEU A 28 67.03 17.59 -35.18
C LEU A 28 67.47 18.00 -36.59
N ILE A 29 67.77 19.28 -36.81
CA ILE A 29 68.28 19.77 -38.12
C ILE A 29 69.70 19.27 -38.38
N ALA A 30 70.54 19.20 -37.33
CA ALA A 30 71.92 18.71 -37.44
C ALA A 30 72.01 17.17 -37.50
N SER A 31 70.90 16.46 -37.31
CA SER A 31 70.87 15.00 -37.26
C SER A 31 70.88 14.39 -38.66
N GLU A 32 71.90 13.59 -38.96
CA GLU A 32 72.01 12.84 -40.22
C GLU A 32 70.92 11.76 -40.39
N ALA A 33 70.22 11.39 -39.31
CA ALA A 33 69.16 10.38 -39.34
C ALA A 33 67.83 10.89 -39.93
N LEU A 34 67.64 12.20 -40.06
CA LEU A 34 66.40 12.83 -40.53
C LEU A 34 66.71 13.93 -41.55
N PRO A 35 67.19 13.58 -42.76
CA PRO A 35 67.64 14.55 -43.76
C PRO A 35 66.54 15.48 -44.30
N ASP A 36 65.27 15.15 -44.06
CA ASP A 36 64.11 15.93 -44.51
C ASP A 36 63.80 17.15 -43.62
N ILE A 37 64.42 17.25 -42.43
CA ILE A 37 64.21 18.34 -41.49
C ILE A 37 65.34 19.37 -41.65
N THR A 38 65.08 20.41 -42.43
CA THR A 38 66.08 21.46 -42.74
C THR A 38 65.76 22.81 -42.09
N THR A 39 64.55 22.99 -41.57
CA THR A 39 64.11 24.24 -40.92
C THR A 39 63.61 24.02 -39.49
N LEU A 40 63.67 25.09 -38.68
CA LEU A 40 63.15 25.07 -37.29
C LEU A 40 61.65 24.77 -37.22
N GLU A 41 60.90 25.20 -38.24
CA GLU A 41 59.46 24.93 -38.36
C GLU A 41 59.19 23.45 -38.65
N GLN A 42 59.97 22.83 -39.55
CA GLN A 42 59.88 21.39 -39.82
C GLN A 42 60.25 20.56 -38.59
N ALA A 43 61.25 20.98 -37.81
CA ALA A 43 61.64 20.32 -36.58
C ALA A 43 60.53 20.42 -35.51
N ALA A 44 59.91 21.59 -35.36
CA ALA A 44 58.77 21.78 -34.46
C ALA A 44 57.56 20.93 -34.87
N GLN A 45 57.26 20.84 -36.17
CA GLN A 45 56.18 20.00 -36.70
C GLN A 45 56.46 18.51 -36.48
N HIS A 46 57.70 18.06 -36.62
CA HIS A 46 58.08 16.68 -36.35
C HIS A 46 57.88 16.31 -34.87
N LEU A 47 58.34 17.16 -33.94
CA LEU A 47 58.12 16.99 -32.50
C LEU A 47 56.63 16.95 -32.15
N LEU A 48 55.85 17.81 -32.80
CA LEU A 48 54.41 17.83 -32.64
C LEU A 48 53.76 16.52 -33.12
N ASN A 49 54.11 16.05 -34.31
CA ASN A 49 53.56 14.81 -34.86
C ASN A 49 53.88 13.63 -33.94
N ALA A 50 55.13 13.54 -33.45
CA ALA A 50 55.54 12.50 -32.50
C ALA A 50 54.74 12.56 -31.19
N TRP A 51 54.53 13.77 -30.65
CA TRP A 51 53.67 13.97 -29.47
C TRP A 51 52.22 13.58 -29.74
N GLN A 52 51.67 13.93 -30.91
CA GLN A 52 50.30 13.59 -31.29
C GLN A 52 50.10 12.08 -31.38
N THR A 53 50.99 11.36 -32.06
CA THR A 53 50.92 9.89 -32.15
C THR A 53 50.98 9.25 -30.76
N GLY A 54 51.93 9.67 -29.92
CA GLY A 54 52.02 9.15 -28.55
C GLY A 54 50.80 9.49 -27.69
N ASN A 55 50.20 10.67 -27.87
CA ASN A 55 49.00 11.05 -27.15
C ASN A 55 47.77 10.27 -27.65
N GLU A 56 47.64 10.02 -28.95
CA GLU A 56 46.57 9.22 -29.54
C GLU A 56 46.58 7.79 -28.99
N GLU A 57 47.75 7.15 -28.89
CA GLU A 57 47.89 5.83 -28.27
C GLU A 57 47.45 5.82 -26.81
N ARG A 58 47.86 6.84 -26.02
CA ARG A 58 47.42 6.97 -24.63
C ARG A 58 45.90 7.18 -24.53
N ARG A 59 45.30 7.98 -25.41
CA ARG A 59 43.84 8.22 -25.45
C ARG A 59 43.10 6.93 -25.82
N ALA A 60 43.60 6.14 -26.76
CA ALA A 60 43.02 4.86 -27.11
C ALA A 60 43.04 3.88 -25.91
N LEU A 61 44.17 3.80 -25.20
CA LEU A 61 44.29 3.01 -23.97
C LEU A 61 43.31 3.47 -22.88
N TRP A 62 43.18 4.78 -22.68
CA TRP A 62 42.24 5.37 -21.72
C TRP A 62 40.78 5.06 -22.07
N GLN A 63 40.41 5.16 -23.35
CA GLN A 63 39.08 4.81 -23.83
C GLN A 63 38.77 3.33 -23.60
N GLN A 64 39.73 2.45 -23.90
CA GLN A 64 39.58 1.01 -23.67
C GLN A 64 39.38 0.70 -22.18
N GLN A 65 40.17 1.33 -21.30
CA GLN A 65 40.04 1.19 -19.86
C GLN A 65 38.67 1.67 -19.37
N THR A 66 38.24 2.85 -19.79
CA THR A 66 36.95 3.44 -19.39
C THR A 66 35.77 2.60 -19.89
N ALA A 67 35.86 2.06 -21.11
CA ALA A 67 34.85 1.16 -21.66
C ALA A 67 34.75 -0.14 -20.86
N ALA A 68 35.89 -0.75 -20.51
CA ALA A 68 35.93 -1.96 -19.70
C ALA A 68 35.38 -1.73 -18.27
N ASP A 69 35.72 -0.60 -17.65
CA ASP A 69 35.19 -0.25 -16.34
C ASP A 69 33.67 -0.05 -16.39
N ARG A 70 33.18 0.63 -17.43
CA ARG A 70 31.75 0.84 -17.65
C ARG A 70 31.00 -0.47 -17.87
N GLU A 71 31.55 -1.36 -18.69
CA GLU A 71 30.96 -2.67 -18.94
C GLU A 71 30.89 -3.52 -17.66
N THR A 72 31.94 -3.50 -16.84
CA THR A 72 31.96 -4.20 -15.54
C THR A 72 30.88 -3.65 -14.61
N GLU A 73 30.71 -2.33 -14.55
CA GLU A 73 29.71 -1.68 -13.71
C GLU A 73 28.28 -1.91 -14.22
N ASP A 74 28.08 -1.94 -15.53
CA ASP A 74 26.80 -2.27 -16.15
C ASP A 74 26.43 -3.74 -15.89
N GLN A 75 27.39 -4.66 -15.95
CA GLN A 75 27.18 -6.07 -15.58
C GLN A 75 26.79 -6.23 -14.11
N ARG A 76 27.46 -5.52 -13.20
CA ARG A 76 27.10 -5.53 -11.77
C ARG A 76 25.69 -5.01 -11.54
N ARG A 77 25.32 -3.90 -12.16
CA ARG A 77 23.95 -3.35 -12.07
C ARG A 77 22.92 -4.31 -12.63
N GLN A 78 23.22 -4.99 -13.73
CA GLN A 78 22.32 -5.97 -14.32
C GLN A 78 22.12 -7.18 -13.40
N GLN A 79 23.18 -7.69 -12.79
CA GLN A 79 23.10 -8.77 -11.79
C GLN A 79 22.25 -8.36 -10.58
N GLU A 80 22.42 -7.13 -10.08
CA GLU A 80 21.61 -6.63 -8.96
C GLU A 80 20.11 -6.54 -9.31
N ILE A 81 19.78 -6.16 -10.54
CA ILE A 81 18.40 -6.13 -11.03
C ILE A 81 17.84 -7.56 -11.13
N GLU A 82 18.60 -8.49 -11.68
CA GLU A 82 18.18 -9.89 -11.83
C GLU A 82 17.99 -10.57 -10.46
N ASP A 83 18.92 -10.37 -9.52
CA ASP A 83 18.81 -10.88 -8.15
C ASP A 83 17.61 -10.28 -7.41
N ALA A 84 17.33 -8.99 -7.59
CA ALA A 84 16.17 -8.33 -7.00
C ALA A 84 14.85 -8.87 -7.58
N GLN A 85 14.81 -9.14 -8.89
CA GLN A 85 13.64 -9.75 -9.54
C GLN A 85 13.40 -11.17 -9.02
N LEU A 86 14.46 -11.97 -8.91
CA LEU A 86 14.36 -13.35 -8.43
C LEU A 86 13.87 -13.40 -6.98
N LYS A 87 14.38 -12.52 -6.11
CA LYS A 87 13.89 -12.38 -4.73
C LYS A 87 12.42 -11.96 -4.68
N ALA A 88 12.01 -10.97 -5.48
CA ALA A 88 10.63 -10.52 -5.52
C ALA A 88 9.66 -11.62 -6.01
N GLU A 89 10.09 -12.46 -6.95
CA GLU A 89 9.30 -13.60 -7.41
C GLU A 89 9.21 -14.70 -6.35
N GLU A 90 10.31 -14.99 -5.65
CA GLU A 90 10.31 -15.94 -4.53
C GLU A 90 9.41 -15.46 -3.38
N GLU A 91 9.49 -14.17 -3.01
CA GLU A 91 8.61 -13.56 -2.01
C GLU A 91 7.13 -13.65 -2.41
N LYS A 92 6.79 -13.32 -3.66
CA LYS A 92 5.41 -13.47 -4.16
C LYS A 92 4.91 -14.91 -4.05
N LYS A 93 5.77 -15.88 -4.38
CA LYS A 93 5.42 -17.29 -4.31
C LYS A 93 5.20 -17.74 -2.87
N GLN A 94 6.06 -17.29 -1.94
CA GLN A 94 5.89 -17.53 -0.51
C GLN A 94 4.61 -16.87 0.02
N GLU A 95 4.31 -15.63 -0.36
CA GLU A 95 3.07 -14.94 0.00
C GLU A 95 1.84 -15.71 -0.50
N GLU A 96 1.85 -16.16 -1.76
CA GLU A 96 0.75 -16.93 -2.33
C GLU A 96 0.55 -18.27 -1.58
N GLU A 97 1.63 -18.97 -1.23
CA GLU A 97 1.58 -20.18 -0.42
C GLU A 97 1.02 -19.90 0.97
N THR A 98 1.45 -18.82 1.63
CA THR A 98 0.92 -18.45 2.96
C THR A 98 -0.56 -18.09 2.90
N LEU A 99 -1.01 -17.45 1.81
CA LEU A 99 -2.42 -17.11 1.61
C LEU A 99 -3.26 -18.37 1.42
N LYS A 100 -2.80 -19.30 0.57
CA LYS A 100 -3.45 -20.61 0.37
C LYS A 100 -3.54 -21.41 1.67
N GLU A 101 -2.50 -21.39 2.51
CA GLU A 101 -2.57 -22.01 3.83
C GLU A 101 -3.60 -21.36 4.75
N LYS A 102 -3.63 -20.01 4.79
CA LYS A 102 -4.61 -19.26 5.59
C LYS A 102 -6.04 -19.56 5.13
N GLU A 103 -6.26 -19.66 3.82
CA GLU A 103 -7.57 -20.03 3.25
C GLU A 103 -7.97 -21.46 3.60
N LYS A 104 -7.06 -22.44 3.50
CA LYS A 104 -7.31 -23.82 3.93
C LYS A 104 -7.70 -23.92 5.42
N LYS A 105 -7.08 -23.08 6.26
CA LYS A 105 -7.36 -23.00 7.71
C LYS A 105 -8.61 -22.18 8.04
N ARG A 106 -9.18 -21.43 7.08
CA ARG A 106 -10.38 -20.63 7.31
C ARG A 106 -11.58 -21.55 7.52
N ALA A 107 -12.23 -21.42 8.69
CA ALA A 107 -13.45 -22.16 8.98
C ALA A 107 -14.52 -21.86 7.91
N LYS A 108 -15.19 -22.91 7.43
CA LYS A 108 -16.34 -22.77 6.53
C LYS A 108 -17.46 -22.05 7.28
N LEU A 109 -17.76 -20.83 6.88
CA LEU A 109 -18.93 -20.12 7.38
C LEU A 109 -20.19 -20.78 6.80
N HIS A 110 -21.19 -21.01 7.64
CA HIS A 110 -22.50 -21.42 7.15
C HIS A 110 -23.10 -20.26 6.34
N PRO A 111 -23.69 -20.53 5.16
CA PRO A 111 -24.38 -19.51 4.40
C PRO A 111 -25.53 -18.93 5.24
N ILE A 112 -25.54 -17.61 5.39
CA ILE A 112 -26.65 -16.88 6.00
C ILE A 112 -27.75 -16.83 4.94
N ASP A 113 -28.90 -17.43 5.24
CA ASP A 113 -30.08 -17.32 4.39
C ASP A 113 -30.74 -15.95 4.62
N PRO A 114 -30.71 -15.03 3.63
CA PRO A 114 -31.28 -13.69 3.80
C PRO A 114 -32.81 -13.71 3.94
N ASN A 115 -33.47 -14.81 3.57
CA ASN A 115 -34.92 -14.97 3.70
C ASN A 115 -35.33 -15.61 5.03
N LYS A 116 -34.37 -16.12 5.80
CA LYS A 116 -34.61 -16.73 7.10
C LYS A 116 -34.36 -15.71 8.21
N GLY A 117 -35.44 -15.05 8.62
CA GLY A 117 -35.44 -14.18 9.78
C GLY A 117 -35.11 -14.93 11.07
N ILE A 118 -34.67 -14.20 12.10
CA ILE A 118 -34.49 -14.75 13.44
C ILE A 118 -35.85 -14.75 14.15
N ASP A 119 -36.70 -15.72 13.82
CA ASP A 119 -38.08 -15.80 14.35
C ASP A 119 -38.12 -15.83 15.89
N ARG A 120 -37.15 -16.51 16.50
CA ARG A 120 -37.05 -16.68 17.96
C ARG A 120 -36.89 -15.36 18.73
N LEU A 121 -36.37 -14.30 18.11
CA LEU A 121 -36.23 -13.02 18.79
C LEU A 121 -37.57 -12.29 18.82
N LEU A 122 -38.31 -12.29 17.72
CA LEU A 122 -39.59 -11.59 17.60
C LEU A 122 -40.68 -12.19 18.52
N GLU A 123 -40.63 -13.50 18.77
CA GLU A 123 -41.56 -14.18 19.68
C GLU A 123 -41.32 -13.83 21.17
N ARG A 124 -40.10 -13.40 21.52
CA ARG A 124 -39.72 -13.10 22.90
C ARG A 124 -39.90 -11.62 23.27
N LEU A 125 -40.13 -10.76 22.29
CA LEU A 125 -40.29 -9.33 22.52
C LEU A 125 -41.68 -9.00 23.04
N HIS A 126 -41.75 -7.98 23.88
CA HIS A 126 -43.02 -7.41 24.32
C HIS A 126 -43.85 -6.92 23.10
N PRO A 127 -45.18 -7.15 23.07
CA PRO A 127 -46.02 -6.77 21.91
C PRO A 127 -45.87 -5.30 21.50
N TYR A 128 -45.75 -4.40 22.48
CA TYR A 128 -45.43 -2.97 22.26
C TYR A 128 -44.14 -2.77 21.45
N ALA A 129 -43.04 -3.42 21.86
CA ALA A 129 -41.76 -3.32 21.17
C ALA A 129 -41.81 -3.95 19.78
N ARG A 130 -42.53 -5.06 19.63
CA ARG A 130 -42.74 -5.71 18.33
C ARG A 130 -43.45 -4.78 17.35
N ALA A 131 -44.53 -4.12 17.77
CA ALA A 131 -45.27 -3.16 16.92
C ALA A 131 -44.38 -1.97 16.51
N LYS A 132 -43.58 -1.45 17.44
CA LYS A 132 -42.60 -0.38 17.17
C LYS A 132 -41.53 -0.82 16.16
N LEU A 133 -40.96 -2.02 16.31
CA LEU A 133 -39.98 -2.56 15.34
C LEU A 133 -40.59 -2.77 13.95
N GLN A 134 -41.84 -3.23 13.86
CA GLN A 134 -42.56 -3.38 12.59
C GLN A 134 -42.75 -2.04 11.87
N ASN A 135 -42.91 -0.96 12.64
CA ASN A 135 -43.05 0.40 12.12
C ASN A 135 -41.70 1.14 11.97
N CYS A 136 -40.56 0.47 12.22
CA CYS A 136 -39.23 1.08 12.24
C CYS A 136 -39.12 2.28 13.20
N GLU A 137 -39.86 2.25 14.31
CA GLU A 137 -39.87 3.28 15.33
C GLU A 137 -38.89 2.96 16.47
N PHE A 138 -38.54 4.00 17.23
CA PHE A 138 -37.71 3.86 18.42
C PHE A 138 -38.37 2.95 19.48
N VAL A 139 -37.59 2.00 19.99
CA VAL A 139 -37.97 1.09 21.07
C VAL A 139 -37.13 1.41 22.30
N PRO A 140 -37.75 1.79 23.45
CA PRO A 140 -37.01 1.97 24.69
C PRO A 140 -36.28 0.69 25.11
N LEU A 141 -35.05 0.83 25.63
CA LEU A 141 -34.18 -0.30 25.97
C LEU A 141 -34.81 -1.24 27.01
N TRP A 142 -35.65 -0.70 27.88
CA TRP A 142 -36.35 -1.50 28.90
C TRP A 142 -37.11 -2.69 28.30
N TYR A 143 -37.68 -2.56 27.10
CA TYR A 143 -38.43 -3.65 26.45
C TYR A 143 -37.55 -4.80 25.92
N CYS A 144 -36.23 -4.60 25.89
CA CYS A 144 -35.25 -5.63 25.55
C CYS A 144 -34.72 -6.37 26.78
N LEU A 145 -35.10 -5.95 27.99
CA LEU A 145 -34.61 -6.53 29.24
C LEU A 145 -35.34 -7.83 29.60
N PRO A 146 -34.74 -8.69 30.46
CA PRO A 146 -35.38 -9.91 30.94
C PRO A 146 -36.70 -9.67 31.66
N GLU A 147 -36.87 -8.55 32.35
CA GLU A 147 -38.10 -8.17 33.06
C GLU A 147 -39.26 -7.97 32.08
N ALA A 148 -39.04 -7.18 31.03
CA ALA A 148 -40.04 -6.94 30.00
C ALA A 148 -40.36 -8.22 29.21
N THR A 149 -39.37 -9.09 29.03
CA THR A 149 -39.56 -10.42 28.41
C THR A 149 -40.46 -11.32 29.27
N LYS A 150 -40.29 -11.30 30.60
CA LYS A 150 -41.18 -12.03 31.53
C LYS A 150 -42.60 -11.47 31.49
N GLU A 151 -42.73 -10.14 31.52
CA GLU A 151 -44.04 -9.48 31.41
C GLU A 151 -44.74 -9.80 30.08
N ALA A 152 -43.99 -9.82 28.97
CA ALA A 152 -44.49 -10.22 27.68
C ALA A 152 -45.03 -11.66 27.67
N PHE A 153 -44.32 -12.58 28.34
CA PHE A 153 -44.72 -13.98 28.47
C PHE A 153 -46.00 -14.13 29.31
N ASP A 154 -46.09 -13.43 30.43
CA ASP A 154 -47.28 -13.43 31.30
C ASP A 154 -48.50 -12.85 30.57
N ASN A 155 -48.31 -11.77 29.80
CA ASN A 155 -49.36 -11.17 28.98
C ASN A 155 -49.82 -12.12 27.86
N ALA A 156 -48.90 -12.81 27.20
CA ALA A 156 -49.23 -13.80 26.17
C ALA A 156 -50.06 -14.95 26.73
N ARG A 157 -49.76 -15.40 27.95
CA ARG A 157 -50.52 -16.45 28.64
C ARG A 157 -51.93 -15.99 29.05
N LYS A 158 -52.09 -14.73 29.48
CA LYS A 158 -53.41 -14.15 29.81
C LYS A 158 -54.29 -13.98 28.57
N LEU A 159 -53.70 -13.56 27.45
CA LEU A 159 -54.44 -13.34 26.19
C LEU A 159 -55.10 -14.62 25.65
N THR A 160 -54.53 -15.80 25.93
CA THR A 160 -55.13 -17.09 25.53
C THR A 160 -56.32 -17.51 26.41
N GLU A 161 -56.49 -16.90 27.57
CA GLU A 161 -57.51 -17.31 28.56
C GLU A 161 -58.62 -16.24 28.72
N GLU A 162 -58.31 -14.94 28.58
CA GLU A 162 -59.28 -13.85 28.78
C GLU A 162 -59.03 -12.68 27.79
N THR A 163 -59.95 -12.47 26.84
CA THR A 163 -59.95 -11.24 26.01
C THR A 163 -60.46 -10.08 26.87
N GLU A 164 -59.55 -9.22 27.33
CA GLU A 164 -59.91 -8.04 28.13
C GLU A 164 -60.62 -6.98 27.27
N PHE A 165 -61.84 -6.61 27.66
CA PHE A 165 -62.61 -5.53 27.06
C PHE A 165 -62.67 -4.32 27.98
N SER A 166 -62.34 -3.15 27.45
CA SER A 166 -62.43 -1.87 28.16
C SER A 166 -63.73 -1.15 27.77
N LEU A 167 -64.52 -0.74 28.76
CA LEU A 167 -65.69 0.11 28.56
C LEU A 167 -65.30 1.58 28.69
N THR A 168 -65.35 2.34 27.59
CA THR A 168 -65.06 3.78 27.57
C THR A 168 -66.34 4.59 27.39
N LYS A 169 -66.50 5.67 28.15
CA LYS A 169 -67.61 6.62 27.99
C LYS A 169 -67.15 7.76 27.08
N ASP A 170 -67.78 7.90 25.93
CA ASP A 170 -67.54 9.03 25.03
C ASP A 170 -68.28 10.30 25.54
N SER A 171 -67.83 11.48 25.11
CA SER A 171 -68.36 12.79 25.54
C SER A 171 -69.87 12.97 25.31
N ASN A 172 -70.46 12.15 24.43
CA ASN A 172 -71.89 12.13 24.12
C ASN A 172 -72.69 11.13 24.98
N SER A 173 -72.12 10.65 26.10
CA SER A 173 -72.72 9.67 27.02
C SER A 173 -73.06 8.30 26.41
N THR A 174 -72.50 7.98 25.25
CA THR A 174 -72.49 6.63 24.70
C THR A 174 -71.33 5.83 25.29
N LEU A 175 -71.62 4.60 25.72
CA LEU A 175 -70.61 3.64 26.18
C LEU A 175 -70.12 2.83 24.98
N SER A 176 -68.82 2.88 24.70
CA SER A 176 -68.16 2.09 23.66
C SER A 176 -67.30 1.00 24.29
N VAL A 177 -67.42 -0.23 23.78
CA VAL A 177 -66.58 -1.36 24.20
C VAL A 177 -65.43 -1.48 23.22
N LYS A 178 -64.19 -1.43 23.72
CA LYS A 178 -62.98 -1.63 22.90
C LYS A 178 -62.19 -2.81 23.43
N VAL A 179 -61.68 -3.64 22.52
CA VAL A 179 -60.71 -4.68 22.84
C VAL A 179 -59.44 -3.99 23.36
N VAL A 180 -58.92 -4.45 24.49
CA VAL A 180 -57.67 -3.92 25.04
C VAL A 180 -56.52 -4.42 24.17
N ASP A 181 -55.92 -3.51 23.41
CA ASP A 181 -54.73 -3.81 22.63
C ASP A 181 -53.56 -4.19 23.54
N SER A 182 -52.97 -5.36 23.32
CA SER A 182 -51.79 -5.85 24.06
C SER A 182 -50.52 -5.09 23.68
N ALA A 183 -50.55 -4.29 22.60
CA ALA A 183 -49.48 -3.40 22.19
C ALA A 183 -49.49 -2.04 22.93
N LYS A 184 -50.01 -1.97 24.16
CA LYS A 184 -49.88 -0.78 25.01
C LYS A 184 -48.52 -0.72 25.70
N PRO A 185 -47.99 0.48 26.00
CA PRO A 185 -46.80 0.61 26.83
C PRO A 185 -47.06 -0.01 28.22
N SER A 186 -46.07 -0.73 28.73
CA SER A 186 -46.11 -1.26 30.09
C SER A 186 -46.05 -0.11 31.11
N PRO A 187 -46.83 -0.15 32.20
CA PRO A 187 -46.70 0.80 33.31
C PRO A 187 -45.36 0.65 34.06
N ASN A 188 -44.67 -0.49 33.90
CA ASN A 188 -43.37 -0.76 34.52
C ASN A 188 -42.20 -0.25 33.66
N ALA A 189 -42.48 0.29 32.47
CA ALA A 189 -41.45 0.74 31.55
C ALA A 189 -40.62 1.88 32.15
N ARG A 190 -39.31 1.65 32.27
CA ARG A 190 -38.35 2.64 32.77
C ARG A 190 -37.72 3.42 31.60
N PRO A 191 -37.48 4.73 31.75
CA PRO A 191 -36.76 5.50 30.73
C PRO A 191 -35.30 5.05 30.65
N ASP A 192 -34.71 5.08 29.46
CA ASP A 192 -33.36 4.55 29.21
C ASP A 192 -32.27 5.20 30.08
N LEU A 193 -32.44 6.49 30.41
CA LEU A 193 -31.53 7.23 31.30
C LEU A 193 -31.50 6.70 32.75
N SER A 194 -32.51 5.93 33.16
CA SER A 194 -32.59 5.33 34.49
C SER A 194 -32.11 3.89 34.54
N LEU A 195 -31.70 3.32 33.41
CA LEU A 195 -31.15 1.97 33.31
C LEU A 195 -29.65 2.00 33.61
N SER A 196 -29.19 1.06 34.43
CA SER A 196 -27.76 0.87 34.66
C SER A 196 -27.18 -0.12 33.63
N TRP A 197 -25.87 -0.07 33.41
CA TRP A 197 -25.19 -1.05 32.56
C TRP A 197 -25.34 -2.48 33.08
N THR A 198 -25.50 -2.66 34.39
CA THR A 198 -25.72 -3.95 35.03
C THR A 198 -27.10 -4.54 34.70
N ASP A 199 -28.08 -3.69 34.39
CA ASP A 199 -29.40 -4.16 33.94
C ASP A 199 -29.35 -4.68 32.49
N ILE A 200 -28.41 -4.19 31.66
CA ILE A 200 -28.35 -4.45 30.21
C ILE A 200 -27.36 -5.58 29.87
N SER A 201 -26.38 -5.85 30.72
CA SER A 201 -25.34 -6.88 30.53
C SER A 201 -25.83 -8.29 30.80
#